data_AF-A0A2W1N9H7-F1
#
_entry.id   AF-A0A2W1N9H7-F1
#
_cell.length_a   1.000
_cell.length_b   1.000
_cell.length_c   1.000
_cell.angle_alpha   90.00
_cell.angle_beta   90.00
_cell.angle_gamma   90.00
#
_symmetry.space_group_name_H-M   'P 1'
#
loop_
_entity.id
_entity.type
_entity.pdbx_description
1 polymer ?
#
loop_
_entity_poly.entity_id
_entity_poly.type
_entity_poly.pdbx_seq_one_letter_code
_entity_poly.pdbx_strand_id
1 'polypeptide(L)'
;MANAISYIERKIPTQEQLQAEAMAEILQKLTENKRTIIWALDLLNELSEAGVLDIIQGIMKNRSTMAAIGLDFINIANIPTMAKTVIGFTQLLGRIDPKTTEKLITGMEKGLNAAMKPDVEPQGVFALMGMMRDPNVRAAMSTGLRFMQGLGEGLNQKEAEMKK
;
A
#
# COMPACT_ATOMS: atom_id res chain seq x y z
N MET A 1 -1.93 -56.43 -59.34
CA MET A 1 -2.59 -55.11 -59.42
C MET A 1 -3.28 -54.90 -58.08
N ALA A 2 -2.92 -53.84 -57.33
CA ALA A 2 -3.51 -53.56 -56.02
C ALA A 2 -4.62 -52.51 -56.18
N ASN A 3 -5.83 -52.84 -55.72
CA ASN A 3 -6.98 -51.93 -55.79
C ASN A 3 -6.82 -50.79 -54.78
N ALA A 4 -7.11 -49.56 -55.23
CA ALA A 4 -7.03 -48.36 -54.40
C ALA A 4 -8.12 -48.37 -53.33
N ILE A 5 -7.70 -48.30 -52.07
CA ILE A 5 -8.60 -48.10 -50.92
C ILE A 5 -9.10 -46.66 -51.00
N SER A 6 -10.37 -46.49 -51.33
CA SER A 6 -11.02 -45.18 -51.50
C SER A 6 -12.20 -45.05 -50.55
N TYR A 7 -11.93 -45.08 -49.25
CA TYR A 7 -12.86 -44.54 -48.26
C TYR A 7 -12.14 -44.23 -46.95
N ILE A 8 -11.93 -42.94 -46.68
CA ILE A 8 -11.51 -42.47 -45.35
C ILE A 8 -12.79 -41.95 -44.69
N GLU A 9 -13.35 -42.75 -43.80
CA GLU A 9 -14.50 -42.37 -42.99
C GLU A 9 -14.05 -41.32 -41.95
N ARG A 10 -14.18 -40.04 -42.29
CA ARG A 10 -13.92 -38.95 -41.34
C ARG A 10 -14.99 -38.98 -40.25
N LYS A 11 -14.68 -39.60 -39.11
CA LYS A 11 -15.43 -39.40 -37.87
C LYS A 11 -15.28 -37.95 -37.44
N ILE A 12 -16.29 -37.14 -37.74
CA ILE A 12 -16.44 -35.81 -37.16
C ILE A 12 -16.93 -36.04 -35.73
N PRO A 13 -16.15 -35.71 -34.70
CA PRO A 13 -16.55 -35.96 -33.32
C PRO A 13 -17.84 -35.18 -33.01
N THR A 14 -18.79 -35.85 -32.39
CA THR A 14 -20.05 -35.21 -31.95
C THR A 14 -19.76 -34.23 -30.81
N GLN A 15 -20.64 -33.24 -30.57
CA GLN A 15 -20.43 -32.28 -29.47
C GLN A 15 -20.26 -32.97 -28.10
N GLU A 16 -20.94 -34.09 -27.88
CA GLU A 16 -20.80 -34.89 -26.66
C GLU A 16 -19.40 -35.52 -26.52
N GLN A 17 -18.81 -35.97 -27.63
CA GLN A 17 -17.45 -36.52 -27.63
C GLN A 17 -16.41 -35.43 -27.36
N LEU A 18 -16.59 -34.24 -27.94
CA LEU A 18 -15.71 -33.09 -27.69
C LEU A 18 -15.81 -32.59 -26.24
N GLN A 19 -17.01 -32.59 -25.65
CA GLN A 19 -17.18 -32.23 -24.24
C GLN A 19 -16.55 -33.26 -23.30
N ALA A 20 -16.72 -34.55 -23.59
CA ALA A 20 -16.10 -35.62 -22.80
C ALA A 20 -14.56 -35.56 -22.85
N GLU A 21 -13.99 -35.31 -24.02
CA GLU A 21 -12.54 -35.17 -24.21
C GLU A 21 -11.99 -33.92 -23.51
N ALA A 22 -12.68 -32.77 -23.62
CA ALA A 22 -12.30 -31.55 -22.91
C ALA A 22 -12.38 -31.73 -21.38
N MET A 23 -13.39 -32.43 -20.87
CA MET A 23 -13.51 -32.76 -19.45
C MET A 23 -12.38 -33.69 -18.98
N ALA A 24 -12.02 -34.69 -19.78
CA ALA A 24 -10.90 -35.57 -19.48
C ALA A 24 -9.56 -34.83 -19.46
N GLU A 25 -9.32 -33.92 -20.42
CA GLU A 25 -8.12 -33.10 -20.48
C GLU A 25 -8.01 -32.15 -19.27
N ILE A 26 -9.11 -31.51 -18.89
CA ILE A 26 -9.16 -30.65 -17.70
C ILE A 26 -8.87 -31.48 -16.44
N LEU A 27 -9.52 -32.64 -16.26
CA LEU A 27 -9.30 -33.52 -15.12
C LEU A 27 -7.85 -33.99 -15.03
N GLN A 28 -7.23 -34.31 -16.17
CA GLN A 28 -5.83 -34.69 -16.23
C GLN A 28 -4.93 -33.54 -15.78
N LYS A 29 -5.10 -32.34 -16.36
CA LYS A 29 -4.30 -31.15 -16.02
C LYS A 29 -4.48 -30.74 -14.55
N LEU A 30 -5.69 -30.86 -14.00
CA LEU A 30 -5.98 -30.61 -12.60
C LEU A 30 -5.29 -31.64 -11.68
N THR A 31 -5.24 -32.91 -12.10
CA THR A 31 -4.59 -33.98 -11.33
C THR A 31 -3.08 -33.84 -11.33
N GLU A 32 -2.49 -33.50 -12.48
CA GLU A 32 -1.04 -33.25 -12.63
C GLU A 32 -0.58 -32.03 -11.80
N ASN A 33 -1.42 -30.99 -11.70
CA ASN A 33 -1.11 -29.75 -10.99
C ASN A 33 -1.77 -29.66 -9.61
N LYS A 34 -2.23 -30.79 -9.05
CA LYS A 34 -3.02 -30.85 -7.82
C LYS A 34 -2.43 -29.99 -6.69
N ARG A 35 -1.11 -30.07 -6.48
CA ARG A 35 -0.42 -29.30 -5.42
C ARG A 35 -0.52 -27.79 -5.64
N THR A 36 -0.24 -27.33 -6.86
CA THR A 36 -0.29 -25.91 -7.22
C THR A 36 -1.71 -25.36 -7.14
N ILE A 37 -2.70 -26.16 -7.51
CA ILE A 37 -4.11 -25.78 -7.43
C ILE A 37 -4.56 -25.67 -5.98
N ILE A 38 -4.21 -26.64 -5.13
CA ILE A 38 -4.50 -26.57 -3.69
C ILE A 38 -3.84 -25.33 -3.08
N TRP A 39 -2.56 -25.10 -3.37
CA TRP A 39 -1.86 -23.91 -2.88
C TRP A 39 -2.51 -22.60 -3.38
N ALA A 40 -2.93 -22.53 -4.64
CA ALA A 40 -3.60 -21.35 -5.17
C ALA A 40 -4.97 -21.13 -4.51
N LEU A 41 -5.71 -22.21 -4.22
CA LEU A 41 -6.97 -22.14 -3.49
C LEU A 41 -6.76 -21.71 -2.04
N ASP A 42 -5.72 -22.22 -1.37
CA ASP A 42 -5.35 -21.83 -0.01
C ASP A 42 -4.95 -20.34 0.02
N LEU A 43 -4.14 -19.89 -0.94
CA LEU A 43 -3.79 -18.47 -1.08
C LEU A 43 -5.03 -17.61 -1.33
N LEU A 44 -5.95 -18.04 -2.20
CA LEU A 44 -7.20 -17.31 -2.44
C LEU A 44 -8.09 -17.28 -1.19
N ASN A 45 -8.11 -18.35 -0.39
CA ASN A 45 -8.81 -18.40 0.89
C ASN A 45 -8.17 -17.43 1.89
N GLU A 46 -6.84 -17.45 2.05
CA GLU A 46 -6.12 -16.51 2.91
C GLU A 46 -6.37 -15.04 2.50
N LEU A 47 -6.33 -14.75 1.20
CA LEU A 47 -6.63 -13.42 0.67
C LEU A 47 -8.10 -13.03 0.87
N SER A 48 -9.02 -14.00 0.85
CA SER A 48 -10.43 -13.79 1.16
C SER A 48 -10.62 -13.49 2.65
N GLU A 49 -10.01 -14.27 3.54
CA GLU A 49 -10.07 -14.06 4.99
C GLU A 49 -9.42 -12.74 5.42
N ALA A 50 -8.34 -12.35 4.73
CA ALA A 50 -7.69 -11.06 4.92
C ALA A 50 -8.48 -9.87 4.34
N GLY A 51 -9.63 -10.10 3.68
CA GLY A 51 -10.47 -9.06 3.08
C GLY A 51 -9.88 -8.40 1.83
N VAL A 52 -8.80 -8.94 1.25
CA VAL A 52 -8.14 -8.39 0.06
C VAL A 52 -9.02 -8.55 -1.18
N LEU A 53 -9.71 -9.70 -1.30
CA LEU A 53 -10.62 -9.96 -2.42
C LEU A 53 -11.82 -8.99 -2.40
N ASP A 54 -12.32 -8.61 -1.23
CA ASP A 54 -13.41 -7.65 -1.08
C ASP A 54 -13.01 -6.25 -1.54
N ILE A 55 -11.78 -5.84 -1.25
CA ILE A 55 -11.20 -4.58 -1.75
C ILE A 55 -11.14 -4.60 -3.28
N ILE A 56 -10.58 -5.66 -3.87
CA ILE A 56 -10.48 -5.81 -5.33
C ILE A 56 -11.88 -5.81 -5.97
N GLN A 57 -12.86 -6.47 -5.36
CA GLN A 57 -14.24 -6.49 -5.85
C GLN A 57 -14.90 -5.11 -5.75
N GLY A 58 -14.67 -4.36 -4.67
CA GLY A 58 -15.15 -2.99 -4.50
C GLY A 58 -14.60 -2.05 -5.57
N ILE A 59 -13.32 -2.20 -5.92
CA ILE A 59 -12.68 -1.45 -7.00
C ILE A 59 -13.35 -1.74 -8.34
N MET A 60 -13.52 -3.03 -8.65
CA MET A 60 -14.11 -3.43 -9.93
C MET A 60 -15.56 -3.01 -10.09
N LYS A 61 -16.37 -3.06 -9.03
CA LYS A 61 -17.80 -2.66 -9.10
C LYS A 61 -17.97 -1.16 -9.36
N ASN A 62 -17.04 -0.32 -8.92
CA ASN A 62 -17.12 1.15 -9.05
C ASN A 62 -16.25 1.76 -10.16
N ARG A 63 -15.83 0.93 -11.13
CA ARG A 63 -15.05 1.32 -12.32
C ARG A 63 -15.60 2.52 -13.13
N SER A 64 -16.91 2.78 -13.10
CA SER A 64 -17.53 3.89 -13.84
C SER A 64 -17.45 5.25 -13.15
N THR A 65 -17.14 5.31 -11.85
CA THR A 65 -17.23 6.55 -11.06
C THR A 65 -15.85 7.15 -10.74
N MET A 66 -14.76 6.47 -11.09
CA MET A 66 -13.42 6.70 -10.49
C MET A 66 -12.33 6.99 -11.53
N ALA A 67 -12.58 7.90 -12.48
CA ALA A 67 -11.56 8.36 -13.42
C ALA A 67 -10.88 9.68 -13.00
N ALA A 68 -11.36 10.34 -11.95
CA ALA A 68 -10.76 11.57 -11.45
C ALA A 68 -10.65 11.51 -9.92
N ILE A 69 -9.41 11.51 -9.43
CA ILE A 69 -9.04 11.78 -8.04
C ILE A 69 -9.26 10.59 -7.09
N GLY A 70 -8.16 9.90 -6.76
CA GLY A 70 -8.09 8.69 -5.93
C GLY A 70 -8.40 8.87 -4.43
N LEU A 71 -9.38 9.71 -4.08
CA LEU A 71 -9.83 9.93 -2.70
C LEU A 71 -11.09 9.11 -2.35
N ASP A 72 -11.97 8.81 -3.31
CA ASP A 72 -13.25 8.16 -3.01
C ASP A 72 -13.18 6.64 -2.83
N PHE A 73 -12.09 5.99 -3.27
CA PHE A 73 -11.85 4.56 -3.00
C PHE A 73 -11.86 4.23 -1.51
N ILE A 74 -11.42 5.16 -0.66
CA ILE A 74 -11.32 5.00 0.79
C ILE A 74 -12.72 4.95 1.44
N ASN A 75 -13.71 5.64 0.87
CA ASN A 75 -15.08 5.66 1.38
C ASN A 75 -15.91 4.48 0.88
N ILE A 76 -15.63 4.03 -0.35
CA ILE A 76 -16.34 2.93 -1.00
C ILE A 76 -15.93 1.55 -0.44
N ALA A 77 -14.66 1.34 -0.13
CA ALA A 77 -14.12 0.01 0.15
C ALA A 77 -14.31 -0.49 1.59
N ASN A 78 -15.15 0.16 2.42
CA ASN A 78 -15.35 -0.14 3.85
C ASN A 78 -14.05 -0.48 4.62
N ILE A 79 -12.94 0.12 4.21
CA ILE A 79 -11.62 -0.17 4.76
C ILE A 79 -11.61 0.26 6.23
N PRO A 80 -11.15 -0.59 7.16
CA PRO A 80 -11.06 -0.22 8.57
C PRO A 80 -10.30 1.10 8.74
N THR A 81 -10.73 1.93 9.70
CA THR A 81 -10.17 3.27 9.95
C THR A 81 -8.64 3.27 10.06
N MET A 82 -8.05 2.22 10.62
CA MET A 82 -6.59 2.04 10.70
C MET A 82 -5.91 2.00 9.34
N ALA A 83 -6.47 1.27 8.38
CA ALA A 83 -5.92 1.20 7.04
C ALA A 83 -6.13 2.52 6.27
N LYS A 84 -7.21 3.27 6.55
CA LYS A 84 -7.37 4.65 6.04
C LYS A 84 -6.24 5.56 6.53
N THR A 85 -5.88 5.46 7.80
CA THR A 85 -4.77 6.23 8.41
C THR A 85 -3.43 5.87 7.76
N VAL A 86 -3.16 4.58 7.57
CA VAL A 86 -1.91 4.11 6.92
C VAL A 86 -1.81 4.65 5.50
N ILE A 87 -2.88 4.56 4.70
CA ILE A 87 -2.89 5.09 3.32
C ILE A 87 -2.72 6.61 3.31
N GLY A 88 -3.39 7.33 4.22
CA GLY A 88 -3.20 8.78 4.35
C GLY A 88 -1.75 9.14 4.70
N PHE A 89 -1.10 8.36 5.56
CA PHE A 89 0.30 8.56 5.93
C PHE A 89 1.26 8.25 4.77
N THR A 90 1.03 7.19 4.00
CA THR A 90 1.87 6.88 2.83
C THR A 90 1.73 7.92 1.73
N GLN A 91 0.53 8.45 1.51
CA GLN A 91 0.31 9.56 0.58
C GLN A 91 0.99 10.85 1.04
N LEU A 92 0.96 11.15 2.35
CA LEU A 92 1.70 12.27 2.92
C LEU A 92 3.21 12.10 2.70
N LEU A 93 3.76 10.94 3.01
CA LEU A 93 5.18 10.63 2.77
C LEU A 93 5.56 10.73 1.29
N GLY A 94 4.68 10.30 0.38
CA GLY A 94 4.91 10.39 -1.06
C GLY A 94 4.89 11.83 -1.62
N ARG A 95 4.33 12.80 -0.88
CA ARG A 95 4.34 14.23 -1.26
C ARG A 95 5.56 14.99 -0.73
N ILE A 96 6.31 14.41 0.19
CA ILE A 96 7.51 15.04 0.76
C ILE A 96 8.71 14.72 -0.12
N ASP A 97 9.55 15.73 -0.37
CA ASP A 97 10.79 15.57 -1.13
C ASP A 97 11.73 14.54 -0.45
N PRO A 98 12.24 13.52 -1.19
CA PRO A 98 13.08 12.46 -0.61
C PRO A 98 14.32 12.98 0.12
N LYS A 99 14.96 14.04 -0.38
CA LYS A 99 16.17 14.61 0.24
C LYS A 99 15.84 15.31 1.56
N THR A 100 14.64 15.89 1.66
CA THR A 100 14.15 16.50 2.89
C THR A 100 13.85 15.43 3.94
N THR A 101 13.21 14.33 3.54
CA THR A 101 12.96 13.17 4.39
C THR A 101 14.26 12.57 4.93
N GLU A 102 15.25 12.35 4.06
CA GLU A 102 16.57 11.84 4.47
C GLU A 102 17.24 12.74 5.52
N LYS A 103 17.26 14.06 5.28
CA LYS A 103 17.82 15.02 6.23
C LYS A 103 17.13 14.99 7.59
N LEU A 104 15.80 14.86 7.62
CA LEU A 104 15.03 14.77 8.86
C LEU A 104 15.34 13.48 9.63
N ILE A 105 15.37 12.34 8.93
CA ILE A 105 15.69 11.03 9.54
C ILE A 105 17.09 11.05 10.12
N THR A 106 18.10 11.46 9.36
CA THR A 106 19.49 11.54 9.84
C THR A 106 19.64 12.55 10.98
N GLY A 107 18.91 13.68 10.94
CA GLY A 107 18.90 14.66 12.02
C GLY A 107 18.31 14.09 13.32
N MET A 108 17.21 13.35 13.20
CA MET A 108 16.54 12.68 14.32
C MET A 108 17.43 11.58 14.93
N GLU A 109 18.07 10.76 14.10
CA GLU A 109 19.02 9.74 14.55
C GLU A 109 20.18 10.37 15.34
N LYS A 110 20.79 11.44 14.81
CA LYS A 110 21.86 12.17 15.50
C LYS A 110 21.38 12.78 16.82
N GLY A 111 20.17 13.32 16.86
CA GLY A 111 19.56 13.87 18.07
C GLY A 111 19.33 12.81 19.14
N LEU A 112 18.79 11.65 18.76
CA LEU A 112 18.57 10.52 19.67
C LEU A 112 19.89 10.00 20.24
N ASN A 113 20.88 9.81 19.37
CA ASN A 113 22.23 9.39 19.77
C ASN A 113 22.90 10.42 20.70
N ALA A 114 22.63 11.71 20.52
CA ALA A 114 23.14 12.75 21.41
C ALA A 114 22.42 12.75 22.77
N ALA A 115 21.09 12.57 22.79
CA ALA A 115 20.29 12.53 24.01
C ALA A 115 20.58 11.31 24.90
N MET A 116 21.05 10.21 24.32
CA MET A 116 21.46 9.01 25.04
C MET A 116 22.85 9.10 25.67
N LYS A 117 23.64 10.15 25.37
CA LYS A 117 24.95 10.33 25.98
C LYS A 117 24.77 10.82 27.43
N PRO A 118 25.47 10.21 28.41
CA PRO A 118 25.40 10.67 29.80
C PRO A 118 25.92 12.10 29.90
N ASP A 119 25.12 12.96 30.53
CA ASP A 119 25.49 14.35 30.78
C ASP A 119 26.63 14.38 31.80
N VAL A 120 27.77 14.96 31.44
CA VAL A 120 28.99 14.90 32.25
C VAL A 120 28.94 15.93 33.39
N GLU A 121 28.14 16.98 33.26
CA GLU A 121 27.93 18.02 34.29
C GLU A 121 26.50 18.59 34.25
N PRO A 122 25.90 18.92 35.41
CA PRO A 122 24.60 19.60 35.45
C PRO A 122 24.71 20.98 34.81
N GLN A 123 23.95 21.19 33.73
CA GLN A 123 23.98 22.43 32.97
C GLN A 123 23.28 23.56 33.73
N GLY A 124 24.04 24.59 34.14
CA GLY A 124 23.48 25.80 34.74
C GLY A 124 22.71 26.67 33.73
N VAL A 125 21.88 27.60 34.23
CA VAL A 125 21.07 28.52 33.40
C VAL A 125 21.91 29.32 32.38
N PHE A 126 23.12 29.73 32.76
CA PHE A 126 24.06 30.40 31.85
C PHE A 126 24.57 29.50 30.72
N ALA A 127 24.81 28.21 31.00
CA ALA A 127 25.23 27.25 30.00
C ALA A 127 24.11 26.99 28.99
N LEU A 128 22.86 26.90 29.45
CA LEU A 128 21.68 26.78 28.58
C LEU A 128 21.53 27.98 27.64
N MET A 129 21.73 29.20 28.17
CA MET A 129 21.71 30.42 27.36
C MET A 129 22.84 30.44 26.31
N GLY A 130 24.01 29.88 26.65
CA GLY A 130 25.10 29.63 25.70
C GLY A 130 24.70 28.65 24.60
N MET A 131 24.05 27.54 24.95
CA MET A 131 23.57 26.54 24.00
C MET A 131 22.49 27.06 23.06
N MET A 132 21.61 27.94 23.52
CA MET A 132 20.62 28.59 22.64
C MET A 132 21.27 29.48 21.56
N ARG A 133 22.51 29.93 21.78
CA ARG A 133 23.28 30.69 20.78
C ARG A 133 24.01 29.79 19.78
N ASP A 134 24.11 28.49 20.03
CA ASP A 134 24.71 27.55 19.11
C ASP A 134 23.94 27.56 17.77
N PRO A 135 24.64 27.64 16.62
CA PRO A 135 23.99 27.73 15.32
C PRO A 135 23.10 26.53 14.99
N ASN A 136 23.44 25.32 15.45
CA ASN A 136 22.66 24.11 15.21
C ASN A 136 21.40 24.07 16.08
N VAL A 137 21.52 24.45 17.36
CA VAL A 137 20.37 24.56 18.28
C VAL A 137 19.39 25.61 17.76
N ARG A 138 19.90 26.79 17.36
CA ARG A 138 19.06 27.85 16.78
C ARG A 138 18.38 27.42 15.48
N ALA A 139 19.08 26.69 14.61
CA ALA A 139 18.51 26.16 13.38
C ALA A 139 17.36 25.18 13.68
N ALA A 140 17.56 24.24 14.61
CA ALA A 140 16.52 23.29 15.03
C ALA A 140 15.31 24.00 15.66
N MET A 141 15.54 24.95 16.58
CA MET A 141 14.48 25.73 17.21
C MET A 141 13.67 26.53 16.18
N SER A 142 14.36 27.26 15.29
CA SER A 142 13.68 28.06 14.26
C SER A 142 12.86 27.20 13.29
N THR A 143 13.37 26.02 12.93
CA THR A 143 12.66 25.05 12.08
C THR A 143 11.45 24.48 12.81
N GLY A 144 11.61 24.08 14.08
CA GLY A 144 10.52 23.58 14.91
C GLY A 144 9.40 24.59 15.11
N LEU A 145 9.75 25.85 15.40
CA LEU A 145 8.77 26.93 15.54
C LEU A 145 7.99 27.19 14.24
N ARG A 146 8.68 27.22 13.09
CA ARG A 146 8.03 27.37 11.78
C ARG A 146 7.15 26.17 11.42
N PHE A 147 7.60 24.97 11.75
CA PHE A 147 6.78 23.76 11.61
C PHE A 147 5.50 23.85 12.45
N MET A 148 5.61 24.23 13.72
CA MET A 148 4.46 24.41 14.61
C MET A 148 3.51 25.49 14.09
N GLN A 149 4.03 26.59 13.55
CA GLN A 149 3.22 27.63 12.93
C GLN A 149 2.44 27.08 11.73
N GLY A 150 3.10 26.41 10.78
CA GLY A 150 2.43 25.82 9.62
C GLY A 150 1.43 24.72 9.99
N LEU A 151 1.74 23.94 11.03
CA LEU A 151 0.81 22.96 11.60
C LEU A 151 -0.45 23.64 12.15
N GLY A 152 -0.29 24.72 12.92
CA GLY A 152 -1.40 25.51 13.45
C GLY A 152 -2.26 26.15 12.37
N GLU A 153 -1.66 26.69 11.30
CA GLU A 153 -2.37 27.24 10.15
C GLU A 153 -3.26 26.18 9.48
N GLY A 154 -2.74 24.96 9.26
CA GLY A 154 -3.51 23.87 8.66
C GLY A 154 -4.66 23.34 9.54
N LEU A 155 -4.47 23.32 10.87
CA LEU A 155 -5.53 22.92 11.82
C LEU A 155 -6.66 23.95 11.87
N ASN A 156 -6.32 25.24 11.89
CA ASN A 156 -7.30 26.32 11.96
C ASN A 156 -8.07 26.52 10.63
N GLN A 157 -7.45 26.18 9.48
CA GLN A 157 -8.13 26.22 8.17
C GLN A 157 -9.31 25.25 8.09
N LYS A 158 -9.17 24.03 8.63
CA LYS A 158 -10.25 23.03 8.66
C LYS A 158 -11.42 23.46 9.56
N GLU A 159 -11.18 24.18 10.63
CA GLU A 159 -12.26 24.71 11.49
C GLU A 159 -13.06 25.84 10.81
N ALA A 160 -12.46 26.63 9.92
CA ALA A 160 -13.14 27.69 9.19
C ALA A 160 -14.03 27.16 8.05
N GLU A 161 -13.66 26.03 7.44
CA GLU A 161 -14.45 25.36 6.39
C GLU A 161 -15.65 24.59 6.94
N MET A 162 -15.57 24.09 8.18
CA MET A 162 -16.69 23.37 8.83
C MET A 162 -17.75 24.29 9.48
N LYS A 163 -17.50 25.61 9.54
CA LYS A 163 -18.44 26.60 10.11
C LYS A 163 -19.19 27.42 9.04
N LYS A 164 -19.03 27.09 7.75
CA LYS A 164 -19.80 27.64 6.62
C LYS A 164 -20.81 26.60 6.13
#